data_AF-A0A3C1KN07-F1
#
_entry.id   AF-A0A3C1KN07-F1
#
_cell.length_a   1.000
_cell.length_b   1.000
_cell.length_c   1.000
_cell.angle_alpha   90.00
_cell.angle_beta   90.00
_cell.angle_gamma   90.00
#
_symmetry.space_group_name_H-M   'P 1'
#
loop_
_entity.id
_entity.type
_entity.pdbx_description
1 polymer ?
#
loop_
_entity_poly.entity_id
_entity_poly.type
_entity_poly.pdbx_seq_one_letter_code
_entity_poly.pdbx_strand_id
1 'polypeptide(L)'
;MKNCLSNLALSLVLAAPLALAEQPVSTEPDGAALYQQHCASCHEGGVAKAPQLSLLQIMPPTSILRAMQGGVMQTQAAAMTDAQQRRLAEHISGHSLSEATMTSAAPECSAERSAFDFSARPDTAGWGVNLGNHRFYDRDLAGLTATDISQLELKWAFAFPGALRARSQPA
;
A
#
# COMPACT_ATOMS: atom_id res chain seq x y z
N MET A 1 57.50 -12.32 -65.44
CA MET A 1 56.07 -12.68 -65.39
C MET A 1 55.55 -12.39 -63.99
N LYS A 2 54.34 -11.80 -63.90
CA LYS A 2 53.49 -11.55 -62.72
C LYS A 2 53.62 -10.16 -62.07
N ASN A 3 52.81 -9.25 -62.62
CA ASN A 3 52.31 -8.02 -62.00
C ASN A 3 51.38 -8.39 -60.83
N CYS A 4 51.41 -7.63 -59.73
CA CYS A 4 50.34 -7.62 -58.73
C CYS A 4 49.75 -6.20 -58.68
N LEU A 5 48.53 -6.06 -59.20
CA LEU A 5 47.74 -4.85 -59.25
C LEU A 5 47.11 -4.58 -57.87
N SER A 6 47.24 -3.34 -57.44
CA SER A 6 46.61 -2.74 -56.25
C SER A 6 45.10 -2.56 -56.48
N ASN A 7 44.28 -2.92 -55.49
CA ASN A 7 42.86 -2.55 -55.43
C ASN A 7 42.56 -1.97 -54.05
N LEU A 8 42.44 -0.64 -53.98
CA LEU A 8 41.95 0.09 -52.81
C LEU A 8 40.43 0.26 -52.97
N ALA A 9 39.62 -0.48 -52.22
CA ALA A 9 38.18 -0.30 -52.16
C ALA A 9 37.85 0.78 -51.11
N LEU A 10 37.35 1.94 -51.57
CA LEU A 10 36.92 3.05 -50.72
C LEU A 10 35.47 2.82 -50.29
N SER A 11 35.24 2.35 -49.06
CA SER A 11 33.90 2.18 -48.49
C SER A 11 33.34 3.52 -48.00
N LEU A 12 32.29 4.01 -48.66
CA LEU A 12 31.55 5.21 -48.29
C LEU A 12 30.58 4.88 -47.13
N VAL A 13 30.90 5.34 -45.91
CA VAL A 13 30.02 5.19 -44.73
C VAL A 13 28.94 6.26 -44.78
N LEU A 14 27.70 5.84 -45.05
CA LEU A 14 26.51 6.69 -45.01
C LEU A 14 26.16 7.01 -43.54
N ALA A 15 26.45 8.22 -43.08
CA ALA A 15 26.02 8.69 -41.76
C ALA A 15 24.53 9.07 -41.81
N ALA A 16 23.66 8.18 -41.32
CA ALA A 16 22.25 8.49 -41.10
C ALA A 16 22.12 9.45 -39.90
N PRO A 17 21.37 10.56 -40.02
CA PRO A 17 21.17 11.46 -38.89
C PRO A 17 20.29 10.77 -37.84
N LEU A 18 20.80 10.67 -36.60
CA LEU A 18 19.98 10.34 -35.44
C LEU A 18 18.96 11.46 -35.24
N ALA A 19 17.71 11.21 -35.65
CA ALA A 19 16.58 12.02 -35.20
C ALA A 19 16.33 11.70 -33.72
N LEU A 20 16.66 12.64 -32.83
CA LEU A 20 16.14 12.63 -31.47
C LEU A 20 14.62 12.81 -31.57
N ALA A 21 13.87 11.79 -31.17
CA ALA A 21 12.43 11.89 -31.02
C ALA A 21 12.13 12.76 -29.78
N GLU A 22 11.80 14.03 -30.01
CA GLU A 22 11.29 14.94 -28.98
C GLU A 22 10.08 14.28 -28.32
N GLN A 23 10.24 13.84 -27.06
CA GLN A 23 9.13 13.25 -26.31
C GLN A 23 8.12 14.38 -26.03
N PRO A 24 6.83 14.20 -26.34
CA PRO A 24 5.84 15.22 -26.09
C PRO A 24 5.82 15.54 -24.58
N VAL A 25 6.11 16.80 -24.24
CA VAL A 25 5.90 17.32 -22.88
C VAL A 25 4.43 17.09 -22.53
N SER A 26 4.17 16.28 -21.50
CA SER A 26 2.81 16.05 -21.04
C SER A 26 2.25 17.36 -20.51
N THR A 27 1.19 17.88 -21.14
CA THR A 27 0.47 19.10 -20.69
C THR A 27 -0.30 18.87 -19.38
N GLU A 28 -0.43 17.63 -18.93
CA GLU A 28 -1.09 17.28 -17.68
C GLU A 28 -0.25 17.71 -16.46
N PRO A 29 -0.88 18.33 -15.44
CA PRO A 29 -0.19 18.73 -14.23
C PRO A 29 0.52 17.54 -13.57
N ASP A 30 1.68 17.80 -12.99
CA ASP A 30 2.39 16.81 -12.18
C ASP A 30 1.72 16.65 -10.80
N GLY A 31 2.16 15.66 -10.03
CA GLY A 31 1.59 15.40 -8.72
C GLY A 31 1.79 16.54 -7.72
N ALA A 32 2.88 17.31 -7.85
CA ALA A 32 3.15 18.45 -6.98
C ALA A 32 2.18 19.60 -7.26
N ALA A 33 1.95 19.91 -8.54
CA ALA A 33 0.99 20.90 -8.97
C ALA A 33 -0.43 20.51 -8.53
N LEU A 34 -0.82 19.24 -8.69
CA LEU A 34 -2.11 18.75 -8.21
C LEU A 34 -2.26 18.90 -6.68
N TYR A 35 -1.22 18.58 -5.91
CA TYR A 35 -1.25 18.74 -4.46
C TYR A 35 -1.43 20.20 -4.06
N GLN A 36 -0.69 21.11 -4.69
CA GLN A 36 -0.78 22.55 -4.41
C GLN A 36 -2.16 23.11 -4.79
N GLN A 37 -2.74 22.66 -5.91
CA GLN A 37 -4.03 23.13 -6.38
C GLN A 37 -5.21 22.64 -5.53
N HIS A 38 -5.16 21.40 -5.02
CA HIS A 38 -6.33 20.74 -4.45
C HIS A 38 -6.21 20.39 -2.96
N CYS A 39 -5.01 20.29 -2.40
CA CYS A 39 -4.79 19.63 -1.10
C CYS A 39 -4.10 20.51 -0.07
N ALA A 40 -3.13 21.34 -0.49
CA ALA A 40 -2.25 22.09 0.40
C ALA A 40 -3.02 22.97 1.41
N SER A 41 -4.09 23.64 0.96
CA SER A 41 -4.89 24.54 1.80
C SER A 41 -5.42 23.87 3.07
N CYS A 42 -5.67 22.55 3.07
CA CYS A 42 -6.11 21.81 4.25
C CYS A 42 -4.96 21.02 4.90
N HIS A 43 -4.11 20.37 4.10
CA HIS A 43 -3.09 19.43 4.58
C HIS A 43 -1.76 20.08 5.00
N GLU A 44 -1.63 21.40 4.87
CA GLU A 44 -0.52 22.19 5.41
C GLU A 44 -0.94 23.02 6.65
N GLY A 45 -1.95 22.54 7.38
CA GLY A 45 -2.37 23.11 8.67
C GLY A 45 -3.58 24.04 8.60
N GLY A 46 -4.23 24.19 7.45
CA GLY A 46 -5.45 25.01 7.34
C GLY A 46 -6.68 24.38 7.99
N VAL A 47 -6.69 23.07 8.27
CA VAL A 47 -7.81 22.38 8.94
C VAL A 47 -7.28 21.38 9.98
N ALA A 48 -7.66 21.54 11.24
CA ALA A 48 -7.18 20.68 12.35
C ALA A 48 -7.50 19.18 12.19
N LYS A 49 -8.60 18.86 11.48
CA LYS A 49 -9.00 17.47 11.20
C LYS A 49 -8.23 16.86 10.02
N ALA A 50 -7.58 17.68 9.19
CA ALA A 50 -6.78 17.19 8.07
C ALA A 50 -5.39 16.78 8.59
N PRO A 51 -4.93 15.55 8.33
CA PRO A 51 -3.58 15.15 8.68
C PRO A 51 -2.56 15.96 7.88
N GLN A 52 -1.46 16.36 8.53
CA GLN A 52 -0.36 17.06 7.86
C GLN A 52 0.26 16.22 6.72
N LEU A 53 0.81 16.88 5.71
CA LEU A 53 1.47 16.22 4.55
C LEU A 53 2.47 15.14 4.96
N SER A 54 3.29 15.40 5.99
CA SER A 54 4.29 14.43 6.46
C SER A 54 3.67 13.14 7.00
N LEU A 55 2.42 13.17 7.49
CA LEU A 55 1.70 11.96 7.87
C LEU A 55 1.16 11.21 6.65
N LEU A 56 0.79 11.93 5.58
CA LEU A 56 0.38 11.30 4.33
C LEU A 56 1.56 10.63 3.62
N GLN A 57 2.76 11.20 3.73
CA GLN A 57 3.99 10.67 3.11
C GLN A 57 4.42 9.31 3.65
N ILE A 58 3.99 8.93 4.85
CA ILE A 58 4.23 7.59 5.39
C ILE A 58 3.10 6.60 5.07
N MET A 59 2.06 7.03 4.36
CA MET A 59 0.96 6.17 3.94
C MET A 59 1.27 5.50 2.60
N PRO A 60 0.79 4.27 2.38
CA PRO A 60 0.89 3.63 1.06
C PRO A 60 0.09 4.41 0.00
N PRO A 61 0.56 4.44 -1.26
CA PRO A 61 -0.14 5.13 -2.36
C PRO A 61 -1.57 4.60 -2.55
N THR A 62 -1.79 3.30 -2.34
CA THR A 62 -3.13 2.69 -2.43
C THR A 62 -4.10 3.18 -1.37
N SER A 63 -3.61 3.54 -0.18
CA SER A 63 -4.45 4.10 0.89
C SER A 63 -4.84 5.54 0.57
N ILE A 64 -3.91 6.33 0.05
CA ILE A 64 -4.17 7.71 -0.38
C ILE A 64 -5.16 7.72 -1.55
N LEU A 65 -4.94 6.87 -2.55
CA LEU A 65 -5.83 6.74 -3.70
C LEU A 65 -7.25 6.33 -3.28
N ARG A 66 -7.37 5.34 -2.37
CA ARG A 66 -8.68 4.91 -1.84
C ARG A 66 -9.40 6.05 -1.12
N ALA A 67 -8.68 6.88 -0.38
CA ALA A 67 -9.26 8.04 0.28
C ALA A 67 -9.88 9.03 -0.73
N MET A 68 -9.26 9.19 -1.91
CA MET A 68 -9.74 10.04 -3.00
C MET A 68 -10.85 9.42 -3.85
N GLN A 69 -10.87 8.11 -4.05
CA GLN A 69 -11.84 7.48 -4.96
C GLN A 69 -13.18 7.12 -4.29
N GLY A 70 -13.16 6.81 -2.99
CA GLY A 70 -14.38 6.41 -2.27
C GLY A 70 -14.30 6.61 -0.76
N GLY A 71 -13.33 7.39 -0.29
CA GLY A 71 -13.13 7.66 1.12
C GLY A 71 -13.43 9.09 1.50
N VAL A 72 -12.87 9.51 2.64
CA VAL A 72 -13.12 10.82 3.23
C VAL A 72 -12.70 12.01 2.37
N MET A 73 -11.83 11.81 1.37
CA MET A 73 -11.35 12.85 0.46
C MET A 73 -12.06 12.84 -0.91
N GLN A 74 -13.08 11.99 -1.10
CA GLN A 74 -13.76 11.85 -2.39
C GLN A 74 -14.27 13.17 -2.95
N THR A 75 -14.92 13.98 -2.12
CA THR A 75 -15.44 15.29 -2.55
C THR A 75 -14.31 16.24 -2.97
N GLN A 76 -13.15 16.18 -2.32
CA GLN A 76 -12.02 17.07 -2.62
C GLN A 76 -11.33 16.68 -3.93
N ALA A 77 -11.34 15.38 -4.25
CA ALA A 77 -10.76 14.83 -5.47
C ALA A 77 -11.74 14.76 -6.67
N ALA A 78 -12.99 15.21 -6.49
CA ALA A 78 -14.07 15.01 -7.48
C ALA A 78 -13.84 15.71 -8.82
N ALA A 79 -13.04 16.80 -8.85
CA ALA A 79 -12.68 17.50 -10.07
C ALA A 79 -11.49 16.88 -10.81
N MET A 80 -10.81 15.91 -10.19
CA MET A 80 -9.63 15.25 -10.75
C MET A 80 -10.03 14.01 -11.54
N THR A 81 -9.32 13.72 -12.63
CA THR A 81 -9.44 12.45 -13.34
C THR A 81 -8.79 11.31 -12.55
N ASP A 82 -9.14 10.06 -12.86
CA ASP A 82 -8.50 8.88 -12.25
C ASP A 82 -6.98 8.88 -12.42
N ALA A 83 -6.48 9.33 -13.58
CA ALA A 83 -5.05 9.42 -13.85
C ALA A 83 -4.37 10.47 -12.95
N GLN A 84 -5.01 11.63 -12.76
CA GLN A 84 -4.52 12.68 -11.86
C GLN A 84 -4.54 12.21 -10.40
N GLN A 85 -5.60 11.53 -9.95
CA GLN A 85 -5.67 10.97 -8.59
C GLN A 85 -4.55 9.94 -8.34
N ARG A 86 -4.29 9.05 -9.30
CA ARG A 86 -3.18 8.08 -9.20
C ARG A 86 -1.83 8.78 -9.11
N ARG A 87 -1.56 9.73 -10.00
CA ARG A 87 -0.32 10.52 -10.00
C ARG A 87 -0.13 11.29 -8.69
N LEU A 88 -1.20 11.89 -8.16
CA LEU A 88 -1.16 12.58 -6.88
C LEU A 88 -0.85 11.61 -5.72
N ALA A 89 -1.47 10.42 -5.70
CA ALA A 89 -1.21 9.43 -4.66
C ALA A 89 0.26 8.93 -4.66
N GLU A 90 0.82 8.67 -5.83
CA GLU A 90 2.22 8.29 -5.98
C GLU A 90 3.15 9.45 -5.59
N HIS A 91 2.81 10.69 -5.96
CA HIS A 91 3.59 11.86 -5.56
C HIS A 91 3.60 12.08 -4.04
N ILE A 92 2.44 12.02 -3.38
CA ILE A 92 2.35 12.25 -1.94
C ILE A 92 3.11 11.15 -1.18
N SER A 93 2.99 9.88 -1.59
CA SER A 93 3.66 8.77 -0.90
C SER A 93 5.13 8.58 -1.29
N GLY A 94 5.54 9.06 -2.46
CA GLY A 94 6.86 8.77 -3.04
C GLY A 94 7.03 7.33 -3.56
N HIS A 95 5.95 6.53 -3.61
CA HIS A 95 5.97 5.13 -4.01
C HIS A 95 5.02 4.87 -5.19
N SER A 96 5.33 3.87 -6.03
CA SER A 96 4.44 3.51 -7.13
C SER A 96 3.23 2.69 -6.64
N LEU A 97 2.07 2.91 -7.25
CA LEU A 97 0.89 2.05 -7.09
C LEU A 97 1.12 0.61 -7.58
N SER A 98 2.06 0.41 -8.50
CA SER A 98 2.40 -0.92 -9.02
C SER A 98 3.09 -1.81 -7.97
N GLU A 99 3.98 -1.23 -7.16
CA GLU A 99 4.68 -1.92 -6.05
C GLU A 99 3.71 -2.34 -4.93
N ALA A 100 2.65 -1.56 -4.73
CA ALA A 100 1.66 -1.79 -3.66
C ALA A 100 0.70 -2.97 -3.93
N THR A 101 0.73 -3.58 -5.12
CA THR A 101 -0.15 -4.71 -5.48
C THR A 101 0.37 -6.06 -4.96
N MET A 102 1.62 -6.10 -4.50
CA MET A 102 2.22 -7.30 -3.91
C MET A 102 1.69 -7.51 -2.48
N THR A 103 0.48 -8.05 -2.34
CA THR A 103 0.13 -8.73 -1.11
C THR A 103 -0.48 -10.10 -1.35
N SER A 104 0.17 -11.13 -0.82
CA SER A 104 -0.44 -12.43 -0.63
C SER A 104 -1.71 -12.28 0.20
N ALA A 105 -2.82 -12.89 -0.26
CA ALA A 105 -4.01 -13.05 0.56
C ALA A 105 -3.65 -13.71 1.90
N ALA A 106 -4.37 -13.36 2.96
CA ALA A 106 -4.21 -14.06 4.24
C ALA A 106 -4.50 -15.56 4.02
N PRO A 107 -3.77 -16.47 4.68
CA PRO A 107 -4.07 -17.88 4.60
C PRO A 107 -5.52 -18.14 5.04
N GLU A 108 -6.27 -18.87 4.22
CA GLU A 108 -7.64 -19.29 4.54
C GLU A 108 -7.62 -20.68 5.18
N CYS A 109 -8.52 -20.92 6.14
CA CYS A 109 -8.73 -22.26 6.69
C CYS A 109 -9.27 -23.19 5.60
N SER A 110 -8.83 -24.44 5.59
CA SER A 110 -9.47 -25.49 4.78
C SER A 110 -10.92 -25.70 5.24
N ALA A 111 -11.76 -26.30 4.39
CA ALA A 111 -13.18 -26.54 4.70
C ALA A 111 -13.37 -27.36 5.99
N GLU A 112 -12.47 -28.29 6.28
CA GLU A 112 -12.51 -29.11 7.50
C GLU A 112 -12.13 -28.30 8.74
N ARG A 113 -11.28 -27.27 8.59
CA ARG A 113 -10.78 -26.40 9.66
C ARG A 113 -11.60 -25.13 9.84
N SER A 114 -12.54 -24.85 8.93
CA SER A 114 -13.49 -23.74 9.02
C SER A 114 -14.85 -24.14 9.62
N ALA A 115 -15.02 -25.41 10.01
CA ALA A 115 -16.20 -25.85 10.74
C ALA A 115 -16.26 -25.21 12.13
N PHE A 116 -17.29 -24.41 12.38
CA PHE A 116 -17.52 -23.72 13.65
C PHE A 116 -18.85 -24.15 14.26
N ASP A 117 -18.88 -24.39 15.57
CA ASP A 117 -20.13 -24.62 16.30
C ASP A 117 -20.76 -23.27 16.66
N PHE A 118 -21.76 -22.87 15.88
CA PHE A 118 -22.50 -21.62 16.11
C PHE A 118 -23.46 -21.67 17.29
N SER A 119 -23.66 -22.85 17.92
CA SER A 119 -24.47 -23.01 19.13
C SER A 119 -23.66 -22.92 20.42
N ALA A 120 -22.32 -22.95 20.32
CA ALA A 120 -21.43 -22.81 21.45
C ALA A 120 -21.64 -21.44 22.13
N ARG A 121 -21.70 -21.45 23.46
CA ARG A 121 -21.75 -20.21 24.24
C ARG A 121 -20.37 -19.55 24.21
N PRO A 122 -20.27 -18.24 23.95
CA PRO A 122 -19.01 -17.53 24.10
C PRO A 122 -18.53 -17.60 25.56
N ASP A 123 -17.25 -17.89 25.75
CA ASP A 123 -16.63 -17.82 27.08
C ASP A 123 -16.49 -16.36 27.57
N THR A 124 -16.59 -15.39 26.65
CA THR A 124 -16.56 -13.97 26.96
C THR A 124 -17.93 -13.48 27.41
N ALA A 125 -18.01 -13.01 28.66
CA ALA A 125 -19.23 -12.48 29.27
C ALA A 125 -19.35 -10.95 29.19
N GLY A 126 -18.33 -10.24 28.69
CA GLY A 126 -18.32 -8.77 28.61
C GLY A 126 -17.19 -8.17 27.74
N TRP A 127 -17.16 -6.84 27.66
CA TRP A 127 -16.20 -6.07 26.81
C TRP A 127 -14.73 -6.35 27.11
N GLY A 128 -14.43 -6.71 28.35
CA GLY A 128 -13.11 -7.14 28.77
C GLY A 128 -13.21 -8.54 29.32
N VAL A 129 -13.60 -9.53 28.51
CA VAL A 129 -13.69 -10.98 28.84
C VAL A 129 -14.72 -11.35 29.91
N ASN A 130 -14.79 -10.64 31.03
CA ASN A 130 -15.73 -10.87 32.12
C ASN A 130 -16.55 -9.61 32.46
N LEU A 131 -17.51 -9.77 33.38
CA LEU A 131 -18.40 -8.69 33.82
C LEU A 131 -17.68 -7.57 34.59
N GLY A 132 -16.50 -7.86 35.13
CA GLY A 132 -15.61 -6.86 35.76
C GLY A 132 -14.77 -6.07 34.76
N ASN A 133 -14.90 -6.35 33.46
CA ASN A 133 -14.11 -5.73 32.39
C ASN A 133 -12.60 -5.97 32.52
N HIS A 134 -12.19 -7.12 33.11
CA HIS A 134 -10.77 -7.49 33.19
C HIS A 134 -10.33 -8.27 31.96
N ARG A 135 -9.31 -7.77 31.25
CA ARG A 135 -8.69 -8.42 30.07
C ARG A 135 -7.84 -9.66 30.43
N PHE A 136 -8.37 -10.52 31.27
CA PHE A 136 -7.72 -11.68 31.84
C PHE A 136 -8.62 -12.91 31.62
N TYR A 137 -8.04 -13.94 31.01
CA TYR A 137 -8.62 -15.27 30.95
C TYR A 137 -8.11 -16.06 32.15
N ASP A 138 -9.02 -16.67 32.92
CA ASP A 138 -8.62 -17.51 34.04
C ASP A 138 -7.87 -18.76 33.60
N ARG A 139 -7.30 -19.48 34.56
CA ARG A 139 -6.47 -20.67 34.29
C ARG A 139 -7.25 -21.77 33.58
N ASP A 140 -8.51 -21.98 33.94
CA ASP A 140 -9.32 -23.08 33.44
C ASP A 140 -9.70 -22.82 31.96
N LEU A 141 -9.97 -21.56 31.62
CA LEU A 141 -10.26 -21.14 30.26
C LEU A 141 -9.01 -20.99 29.39
N ALA A 142 -7.92 -20.43 29.92
CA ALA A 142 -6.68 -20.24 29.17
C ALA A 142 -5.96 -21.56 28.88
N GLY A 143 -6.06 -22.54 29.78
CA GLY A 143 -5.44 -23.86 29.61
C GLY A 143 -3.91 -23.83 29.54
N LEU A 144 -3.26 -22.74 30.00
CA LEU A 144 -1.83 -22.51 29.92
C LEU A 144 -1.21 -22.33 31.31
N THR A 145 -0.01 -22.89 31.49
CA THR A 145 0.83 -22.73 32.67
C THR A 145 2.14 -22.03 32.32
N ALA A 146 2.88 -21.58 33.34
CA ALA A 146 4.19 -20.95 33.13
C ALA A 146 5.20 -21.90 32.46
N THR A 147 5.08 -23.20 32.69
CA THR A 147 5.96 -24.22 32.09
C THR A 147 5.68 -24.40 30.60
N ASP A 148 4.44 -24.18 30.15
CA ASP A 148 4.05 -24.34 28.75
C ASP A 148 4.66 -23.26 27.86
N ILE A 149 5.03 -22.10 28.42
CA ILE A 149 5.57 -20.96 27.67
C ILE A 149 6.82 -21.33 26.87
N SER A 150 7.69 -22.20 27.40
CA SER A 150 8.89 -22.63 26.68
C SER A 150 8.63 -23.64 25.56
N GLN A 151 7.41 -24.18 25.47
CA GLN A 151 6.98 -25.16 24.48
C GLN A 151 6.12 -24.54 23.37
N LEU A 152 5.82 -23.24 23.45
CA LEU A 152 4.99 -22.56 22.45
C LEU A 152 5.76 -22.39 21.14
N GLU A 153 5.07 -22.65 20.03
CA GLU A 153 5.56 -22.44 18.67
C GLU A 153 4.64 -21.49 17.90
N LEU A 154 5.21 -20.74 16.95
CA LEU A 154 4.43 -19.86 16.08
C LEU A 154 3.55 -20.70 15.14
N LYS A 155 2.24 -20.69 15.39
CA LYS A 155 1.28 -21.40 14.53
C LYS A 155 1.00 -20.67 13.22
N TRP A 156 0.90 -19.34 13.26
CA TRP A 156 0.67 -18.50 12.08
C TRP A 156 1.05 -17.04 12.36
N ALA A 157 1.35 -16.29 11.31
CA ALA A 157 1.47 -14.85 11.31
C ALA A 157 0.88 -14.31 10.00
N PHE A 158 0.22 -13.16 10.05
CA PHE A 158 -0.28 -12.48 8.87
C PHE A 158 -0.03 -10.97 8.98
N ALA A 159 0.02 -10.29 7.83
CA ALA A 159 0.21 -8.86 7.75
C ALA A 159 -1.12 -8.15 7.44
N PHE A 160 -1.22 -6.87 7.83
CA PHE A 160 -2.24 -5.94 7.36
C PHE A 160 -1.62 -5.01 6.33
N PRO A 161 -1.69 -5.34 5.03
CA PRO A 161 -0.92 -4.65 4.02
C PRO A 161 -1.39 -3.22 3.88
N GLY A 162 -0.45 -2.30 3.95
CA GLY A 162 -0.72 -0.88 3.91
C GLY A 162 -1.43 -0.31 5.14
N ALA A 163 -1.60 -1.08 6.21
CA ALA A 163 -2.05 -0.55 7.49
C ALA A 163 -0.87 0.02 8.28
N LEU A 164 -1.03 1.24 8.81
CA LEU A 164 -0.05 1.86 9.71
C LEU A 164 -0.27 1.47 11.18
N ARG A 165 -1.47 1.01 11.53
CA ARG A 165 -1.86 0.58 12.88
C ARG A 165 -2.96 -0.48 12.82
N ALA A 166 -2.83 -1.52 13.64
CA ALA A 166 -3.94 -2.38 14.03
C ALA A 166 -4.71 -1.66 15.16
N ARG A 167 -5.99 -1.33 14.94
CA ARG A 167 -6.80 -0.55 15.90
C ARG A 167 -7.65 -1.41 16.83
N SER A 168 -7.62 -2.72 16.62
CA SER A 168 -8.34 -3.70 17.45
C SER A 168 -7.34 -4.63 18.09
N GLN A 169 -7.62 -5.02 19.33
CA GLN A 169 -6.97 -6.19 19.91
C GLN A 169 -7.23 -7.41 19.01
N PRO A 170 -6.23 -8.27 18.78
CA PRO A 170 -6.51 -9.61 18.29
C PRO A 170 -7.55 -10.24 19.22
N ALA A 171 -8.66 -10.73 18.65
CA ALA A 171 -9.64 -11.52 19.39
C ALA A 171 -9.15 -12.96 19.54
#